data_AF-A0A430QJI7-F1
#
_entry.id   AF-A0A430QJI7-F1
#
_cell.length_a   1.000
_cell.length_b   1.000
_cell.length_c   1.000
_cell.angle_alpha   90.00
_cell.angle_beta   90.00
_cell.angle_gamma   90.00
#
_symmetry.space_group_name_H-M   'P 1'
#
loop_
_entity.id
_entity.type
_entity.pdbx_description
1 polymer ?
#
loop_
_entity_poly.entity_id
_entity_poly.type
_entity_poly.pdbx_seq_one_letter_code
_entity_poly.pdbx_strand_id
1 'polypeptide(L)'
;MQFQIRCPVLFLTGALASHNHTVFRLYNAVLSAVRNDPNLQGKVELIQLDNVANVLSEQPEKVAECLQFFIQGLGLVSRRMSSTIPVARNRSLSMEEYDQPKGASNCIFHKNRKYSTTTGRLIQDESPINEQEDQTEA
;
A
#
# COMPACT_ATOMS: atom_id res chain seq x y z
N MET A 1 -34.29 21.70 -21.10
CA MET A 1 -33.77 20.54 -20.35
C MET A 1 -32.43 20.93 -19.74
N GLN A 2 -32.32 21.02 -18.43
CA GLN A 2 -31.02 21.17 -17.78
C GLN A 2 -30.41 19.79 -17.62
N PHE A 3 -29.25 19.57 -18.23
CA PHE A 3 -28.46 18.36 -18.05
C PHE A 3 -27.74 18.47 -16.71
N GLN A 4 -28.12 17.65 -15.74
CA GLN A 4 -27.56 17.67 -14.38
C GLN A 4 -26.79 16.38 -14.12
N ILE A 5 -25.50 16.51 -13.85
CA ILE A 5 -24.60 15.38 -13.55
C ILE A 5 -24.64 15.15 -12.05
N ARG A 6 -24.91 13.91 -11.61
CA ARG A 6 -25.09 13.59 -10.17
C ARG A 6 -23.86 12.96 -9.51
N CYS A 7 -22.84 12.60 -10.30
CA CYS A 7 -21.66 11.89 -9.83
C CYS A 7 -20.40 12.77 -9.91
N PRO A 8 -19.42 12.54 -9.01
CA PRO A 8 -18.10 13.12 -9.17
C PRO A 8 -17.44 12.57 -10.45
N VAL A 9 -16.72 13.41 -11.19
CA VAL A 9 -16.16 13.06 -12.50
C VAL A 9 -14.67 13.38 -12.53
N LEU A 10 -13.86 12.38 -12.90
CA LEU A 10 -12.45 12.53 -13.17
C LEU A 10 -12.21 12.40 -14.68
N PHE A 11 -11.69 13.45 -15.29
CA PHE A 11 -11.24 13.44 -16.68
C PHE A 11 -9.73 13.15 -16.74
N LEU A 12 -9.35 12.15 -17.53
CA LEU A 12 -7.95 11.78 -17.77
C LEU A 12 -7.66 11.90 -19.27
N THR A 13 -6.62 12.64 -19.62
CA THR A 13 -6.20 12.82 -21.02
C THR A 13 -4.69 12.83 -21.16
N GLY A 14 -4.21 12.38 -22.32
CA GLY A 14 -2.81 12.53 -22.71
C GLY A 14 -2.58 13.85 -23.44
N ALA A 15 -1.41 14.45 -23.29
CA ALA A 15 -1.03 15.68 -24.00
C ALA A 15 -0.99 15.48 -25.53
N LEU A 16 -0.64 14.27 -25.99
CA LEU A 16 -0.55 13.92 -27.41
C LEU A 16 -1.82 13.24 -27.95
N ALA A 17 -2.86 13.13 -27.12
CA ALA A 17 -4.12 12.51 -27.51
C ALA A 17 -4.85 13.36 -28.57
N SER A 18 -5.29 12.74 -29.67
CA SER A 18 -6.03 13.43 -30.74
C SER A 18 -7.30 14.16 -30.25
N HIS A 19 -7.92 13.64 -29.19
CA HIS A 19 -9.17 14.15 -28.61
C HIS A 19 -8.97 15.12 -27.44
N ASN A 20 -7.73 15.54 -27.14
CA ASN A 20 -7.42 16.37 -25.98
C ASN A 20 -8.29 17.66 -25.94
N HIS A 21 -8.35 18.39 -27.06
CA HIS A 21 -9.18 19.61 -27.18
C HIS A 21 -10.68 19.37 -26.90
N THR A 22 -11.20 18.20 -27.26
CA THR A 22 -12.62 17.84 -27.04
C THR A 22 -12.87 17.57 -25.56
N VAL A 23 -11.92 16.91 -24.87
CA VAL A 23 -11.99 16.67 -23.42
C VAL A 23 -12.00 17.99 -22.65
N PHE A 24 -11.14 18.95 -23.02
CA PHE A 24 -11.15 20.29 -22.42
C PHE A 24 -12.48 21.03 -22.65
N ARG A 25 -13.04 20.94 -23.85
CA ARG A 25 -14.35 21.55 -24.16
C ARG A 25 -15.46 20.93 -23.31
N LEU A 26 -15.44 19.61 -23.16
CA LEU A 26 -16.40 18.89 -22.32
C LEU A 26 -16.23 19.26 -20.85
N TYR A 27 -15.00 19.28 -20.34
CA TYR A 27 -14.71 19.70 -18.97
C TYR A 27 -15.24 21.10 -18.67
N ASN A 28 -15.03 22.07 -19.56
CA ASN A 28 -15.54 23.43 -19.40
C ASN A 28 -17.07 23.51 -19.46
N ALA A 29 -17.70 22.69 -20.31
CA ALA A 29 -19.16 22.59 -20.39
C ALA A 29 -19.74 21.99 -19.10
N VAL A 30 -19.12 20.93 -18.58
CA VAL A 30 -19.49 20.29 -17.30
C VAL A 30 -19.29 21.25 -16.14
N LEU A 31 -18.15 21.94 -16.08
CA LEU A 31 -17.88 22.92 -15.04
C LEU A 31 -18.92 24.04 -15.03
N SER A 32 -19.34 24.50 -16.21
CA SER A 32 -20.39 25.51 -16.38
C SER A 32 -21.77 25.01 -15.95
N ALA A 33 -22.09 23.73 -16.22
CA ALA A 33 -23.34 23.11 -15.80
C ALA A 33 -23.40 22.88 -14.27
N VAL A 34 -22.26 22.52 -13.67
CA VAL A 34 -22.13 22.23 -12.23
C VAL A 34 -22.09 23.50 -11.37
N ARG A 35 -21.96 24.71 -11.95
CA ARG A 35 -21.97 25.98 -11.21
C ARG A 35 -23.18 26.16 -10.30
N ASN A 36 -24.31 25.55 -10.63
CA ASN A 36 -25.53 25.69 -9.84
C ASN A 36 -25.62 24.69 -8.67
N ASP A 37 -24.76 23.66 -8.64
CA ASP A 37 -24.80 22.56 -7.66
C ASP A 37 -23.62 22.63 -6.67
N PRO A 38 -23.84 23.12 -5.43
CA PRO A 38 -22.76 23.26 -4.44
C PRO A 38 -22.16 21.92 -3.98
N ASN A 39 -22.89 20.81 -4.15
CA ASN A 39 -22.41 19.46 -3.78
C ASN A 39 -21.41 18.87 -4.79
N LEU A 40 -21.40 19.36 -6.02
CA LEU A 40 -20.55 18.88 -7.12
C LEU A 40 -19.48 19.91 -7.51
N GLN A 41 -19.63 21.17 -7.11
CA GLN A 41 -18.55 22.15 -7.15
C GLN A 41 -17.32 21.58 -6.40
N GLY A 42 -16.21 21.41 -7.12
CA GLY A 42 -14.97 20.86 -6.58
C GLY A 42 -14.81 19.34 -6.65
N LYS A 43 -15.79 18.61 -7.23
CA LYS A 43 -15.68 17.15 -7.47
C LYS A 43 -15.48 16.78 -8.94
N VAL A 44 -15.17 17.77 -9.76
CA VAL A 44 -14.82 17.61 -11.17
C VAL A 44 -13.35 17.96 -11.34
N GLU A 45 -12.55 16.97 -11.69
CA GLU A 45 -11.10 17.11 -11.85
C GLU A 45 -10.68 16.73 -13.27
N LEU A 46 -9.65 17.40 -13.78
CA LEU A 46 -9.03 17.11 -15.07
C LEU A 46 -7.54 16.92 -14.87
N ILE A 47 -7.03 15.75 -15.26
CA ILE A 47 -5.62 15.40 -15.20
C ILE A 47 -5.13 15.18 -16.62
N GLN A 48 -4.08 15.92 -16.98
CA GLN A 48 -3.36 15.75 -18.23
C GLN A 48 -1.99 15.12 -17.96
N LEU A 49 -1.67 14.05 -18.69
CA LEU A 49 -0.36 13.41 -18.65
C LEU A 49 0.51 13.86 -19.82
N ASP A 50 1.74 14.25 -19.52
CA ASP A 50 2.70 14.72 -20.52
C ASP A 50 3.25 13.59 -21.38
N ASN A 51 3.49 13.90 -22.66
CA ASN A 51 4.13 13.03 -23.65
C ASN A 51 3.44 11.68 -23.90
N VAL A 52 2.14 11.57 -23.61
CA VAL A 52 1.36 10.34 -23.80
C VAL A 52 0.21 10.59 -24.76
N ALA A 53 -0.02 9.68 -25.70
CA ALA A 53 -1.18 9.72 -26.59
C ALA A 53 -2.32 8.87 -26.02
N ASN A 54 -2.03 7.61 -25.68
CA ASN A 54 -2.98 6.73 -25.02
C ASN A 54 -2.54 6.41 -23.59
N VAL A 55 -3.23 7.05 -22.66
CA VAL A 55 -2.97 7.00 -21.22
C VAL A 55 -3.04 5.58 -20.66
N LEU A 56 -3.97 4.74 -21.14
CA LEU A 56 -4.17 3.39 -20.63
C LEU A 56 -3.11 2.40 -21.11
N SER A 57 -2.57 2.58 -22.32
CA SER A 57 -1.57 1.66 -22.87
C SER A 57 -0.15 2.03 -22.47
N GLU A 58 0.15 3.33 -22.39
CA GLU A 58 1.52 3.79 -22.18
C GLU A 58 1.87 3.92 -20.70
N GLN A 59 0.96 4.45 -19.87
CA GLN A 59 1.22 4.73 -18.45
C GLN A 59 0.05 4.33 -17.55
N PRO A 60 -0.35 3.03 -17.52
CA PRO A 60 -1.43 2.56 -16.67
C PRO A 60 -1.16 2.76 -15.17
N GLU A 61 0.11 2.71 -14.74
CA GLU A 61 0.53 2.91 -13.34
C GLU A 61 0.09 4.29 -12.82
N LYS A 62 0.36 5.35 -13.58
CA LYS A 62 -0.04 6.72 -13.19
C LYS A 62 -1.55 6.89 -13.17
N VAL A 63 -2.27 6.20 -14.05
CA VAL A 63 -3.74 6.20 -14.05
C VAL A 63 -4.28 5.58 -12.78
N ALA A 64 -3.70 4.45 -12.36
CA ALA A 64 -4.09 3.78 -11.12
C ALA A 64 -3.83 4.68 -9.90
N GLU A 65 -2.68 5.36 -9.86
CA GLU A 65 -2.37 6.34 -8.80
C GLU A 65 -3.36 7.52 -8.78
N CYS A 66 -3.63 8.13 -9.94
CA CYS A 66 -4.60 9.22 -10.06
C CYS A 66 -6.00 8.77 -9.60
N LEU A 67 -6.44 7.59 -10.03
CA LEU A 67 -7.72 7.02 -9.63
C LEU A 67 -7.76 6.76 -8.12
N GLN A 68 -6.67 6.23 -7.55
CA GLN A 68 -6.58 5.99 -6.11
C GLN A 68 -6.71 7.28 -5.31
N PHE A 69 -6.03 8.36 -5.72
CA PHE A 69 -6.15 9.66 -5.04
C PHE A 69 -7.55 10.25 -5.16
N PHE A 70 -8.19 10.11 -6.32
CA PHE A 70 -9.56 10.57 -6.51
C PHE A 70 -10.54 9.84 -5.59
N ILE A 71 -10.48 8.50 -5.54
CA ILE A 71 -11.34 7.69 -4.67
C ILE A 71 -11.06 7.97 -3.18
N GLN A 72 -9.79 8.22 -2.83
CA GLN A 72 -9.40 8.64 -1.48
C GLN A 72 -9.96 10.02 -1.13
N GLY A 73 -9.92 10.99 -2.04
CA GLY A 73 -10.51 12.32 -1.89
C GLY A 73 -12.04 12.29 -1.71
N LEU A 74 -12.71 11.28 -2.29
CA LEU A 74 -14.13 11.01 -2.07
C LEU A 74 -14.44 10.32 -0.73
N GLY A 75 -13.42 9.91 0.03
CA GLY A 75 -13.58 9.22 1.31
C GLY A 75 -13.97 7.73 1.18
N LEU A 76 -13.90 7.17 -0.03
CA LEU A 76 -14.27 5.77 -0.29
C LEU A 76 -13.15 4.78 0.07
N VAL A 77 -11.89 5.23 0.01
CA VAL A 77 -10.71 4.40 0.34
C VAL A 77 -9.83 5.14 1.35
N SER A 78 -9.66 4.56 2.54
CA SER A 78 -8.92 5.16 3.66
C SER A 78 -7.45 4.72 3.74
N ARG A 79 -7.06 3.64 3.07
CA ARG A 79 -5.67 3.13 3.03
C ARG A 79 -5.14 3.18 1.60
N ARG A 80 -3.90 3.64 1.43
CA ARG A 80 -3.20 3.48 0.15
C ARG A 80 -3.24 2.00 -0.23
N MET A 81 -3.68 1.69 -1.45
CA MET A 81 -3.73 0.33 -1.97
C MET A 81 -2.30 -0.09 -2.34
N SER A 82 -1.41 -0.18 -1.34
CA SER A 82 -0.08 -0.73 -1.55
C SER A 82 -0.21 -2.24 -1.75
N SER A 83 -0.25 -2.66 -3.01
CA SER A 83 -0.08 -4.05 -3.41
C SER A 83 1.37 -4.46 -3.13
N THR A 84 1.71 -4.88 -1.90
CA THR A 84 2.87 -5.76 -1.62
C THR A 84 3.04 -6.23 -0.18
N ILE A 85 2.20 -5.83 0.78
CA ILE A 85 2.28 -6.42 2.12
C ILE A 85 0.88 -6.82 2.55
N PRO A 86 0.53 -8.12 2.56
CA PRO A 86 -0.53 -8.54 3.45
C PRO A 86 -0.03 -8.17 4.85
N VAL A 87 -0.62 -7.12 5.43
CA VAL A 87 -0.59 -6.96 6.88
C VAL A 87 -1.14 -8.29 7.38
N ALA A 88 -0.24 -9.13 7.90
CA ALA A 88 -0.56 -10.42 8.49
C ALA A 88 -1.36 -10.15 9.76
N ARG A 89 -2.61 -9.72 9.55
CA ARG A 89 -3.58 -9.48 10.59
C ARG A 89 -4.09 -10.86 10.92
N ASN A 90 -3.52 -11.40 12.00
CA ASN A 90 -3.93 -12.61 12.71
C ASN A 90 -3.21 -13.89 12.23
N ARG A 91 -1.91 -13.99 12.45
CA ARG A 91 -1.37 -15.26 12.95
C ARG A 91 -1.43 -15.17 14.48
N SER A 92 -2.18 -16.06 15.11
CA SER A 92 -2.02 -16.31 16.54
C SER A 92 -0.59 -16.78 16.74
N LEU A 93 0.28 -15.88 17.18
CA LEU A 93 1.63 -16.24 17.60
C LEU A 93 1.50 -17.15 18.83
N SER A 94 2.40 -18.12 18.97
CA SER A 94 2.39 -18.95 20.18
C SER A 94 2.74 -18.10 21.40
N MET A 95 2.42 -18.58 22.60
CA MET A 95 2.64 -17.84 23.85
C MET A 95 4.12 -17.44 24.00
N GLU A 96 5.03 -18.26 23.49
CA GLU A 96 6.47 -18.04 23.47
C GLU A 96 6.92 -16.88 22.56
N GLU A 97 6.15 -16.54 21.52
CA GLU A 97 6.46 -15.41 20.63
C GLU A 97 5.99 -14.07 21.19
N TYR A 98 4.93 -14.05 22.01
CA TYR A 98 4.46 -12.83 22.66
C TYR A 98 5.40 -12.35 23.78
N ASP A 99 6.06 -13.29 24.46
CA ASP A 99 6.97 -13.00 25.57
C ASP A 99 8.36 -12.54 25.10
N GLN A 100 8.64 -12.53 23.79
CA GLN A 100 9.89 -11.97 23.28
C GLN A 100 9.86 -10.44 23.30
N PRO A 101 10.90 -9.78 23.87
CA PRO A 101 10.96 -8.32 23.90
C PRO A 101 11.04 -7.76 22.47
N LYS A 102 10.09 -6.89 22.12
CA LYS A 102 10.04 -6.26 20.80
C LYS A 102 11.24 -5.32 20.62
N GLY A 103 12.03 -5.53 19.56
CA GLY A 103 13.07 -4.60 19.12
C GLY A 103 14.51 -5.12 19.11
N ALA A 104 14.77 -6.38 19.46
CA ALA A 104 16.09 -6.99 19.33
C ALA A 104 15.99 -8.33 18.58
N SER A 105 16.14 -8.31 17.26
CA SER A 105 16.05 -9.49 16.39
C SER A 105 17.18 -10.52 16.59
N ASN A 106 18.08 -10.32 17.55
CA ASN A 106 19.28 -11.15 17.75
C ASN A 106 19.50 -11.55 19.21
N CYS A 107 18.45 -11.81 19.98
CA CYS A 107 18.59 -12.40 21.32
C CYS A 107 18.35 -13.91 21.24
N ILE A 108 19.41 -14.69 20.98
CA ILE A 108 19.37 -16.15 21.06
C ILE A 108 19.23 -16.54 22.53
N PHE A 109 18.13 -17.19 22.89
CA PHE A 109 17.87 -17.64 24.25
C PHE A 109 18.55 -18.99 24.50
N HIS A 110 19.62 -19.01 25.30
CA HIS A 110 20.22 -20.25 25.81
C HIS A 110 19.69 -20.55 27.21
N LYS A 111 19.04 -21.71 27.41
CA LYS A 111 18.46 -22.14 28.70
C LYS A 111 19.46 -22.13 29.88
N ASN A 112 20.76 -22.18 29.62
CA ASN A 112 21.79 -22.28 30.65
C ASN A 112 22.50 -20.94 30.96
N ARG A 113 22.12 -19.82 30.34
CA ARG A 113 22.67 -18.49 30.67
C ARG A 113 21.56 -17.45 30.84
N LYS A 114 21.35 -17.00 32.08
CA LYS A 114 20.50 -15.86 32.42
C LYS A 114 21.14 -14.58 31.85
N TYR A 115 20.72 -14.21 30.64
CA TYR A 115 21.12 -13.04 29.84
C TYR A 115 22.50 -13.12 29.19
N SER A 116 22.54 -13.06 27.86
CA SER A 116 23.74 -12.77 27.08
C SER A 116 23.50 -11.51 26.26
N THR A 117 24.17 -10.43 26.64
CA THR A 117 24.37 -9.25 25.80
C THR A 117 25.50 -9.56 24.82
N THR A 118 25.21 -9.57 23.52
CA THR A 118 26.25 -9.69 22.49
C THR A 118 26.95 -8.35 22.32
N THR A 119 28.08 -8.17 22.99
CA THR A 119 29.19 -7.38 22.42
C THR A 119 30.03 -8.35 21.59
N GLY A 120 30.22 -7.99 20.32
CA GLY A 120 30.58 -8.93 19.26
C GLY A 120 31.88 -9.70 19.45
N ARG A 121 31.81 -11.00 19.11
CA ARG A 121 32.80 -11.68 18.28
C ARG A 121 32.23 -13.04 17.88
N LEU A 122 32.36 -13.34 16.59
CA LEU A 122 32.13 -14.65 15.99
C LEU A 122 33.02 -15.66 16.72
N ILE A 123 32.44 -16.68 17.35
CA ILE A 123 33.19 -17.84 17.83
C ILE A 123 32.59 -19.05 17.09
N GLN A 124 33.32 -19.49 16.07
CA GLN A 124 33.26 -20.88 15.60
C GLN A 124 33.81 -21.74 16.75
N ASP A 125 33.14 -22.84 17.09
CA ASP A 125 33.88 -24.06 17.43
C ASP A 125 32.98 -25.31 17.39
N GLU A 126 33.68 -26.37 17.03
CA GLU A 126 33.29 -27.69 16.60
C GLU A 126 32.63 -28.59 17.68
N SER A 127 31.73 -29.43 17.16
CA SER A 127 31.55 -30.85 17.49
C SER A 127 30.68 -31.30 18.68
N PRO A 128 30.06 -32.50 18.55
CA PRO A 128 28.81 -32.87 19.20
C PRO A 128 29.04 -33.68 20.49
N ILE A 129 28.18 -33.47 21.50
CA ILE A 129 28.19 -34.30 22.70
C ILE A 129 26.94 -35.18 22.70
N ASN A 130 27.24 -36.47 22.56
CA ASN A 130 26.40 -37.64 22.54
C ASN A 130 25.86 -37.92 23.96
N GLU A 131 24.53 -38.03 24.14
CA GLU A 131 23.94 -38.57 25.36
C GLU A 131 23.22 -39.88 25.00
N GLN A 132 23.90 -41.00 25.29
CA GLN A 132 23.34 -42.35 25.22
C GLN A 132 22.34 -42.56 26.38
N GLU A 133 21.14 -43.00 26.04
CA GLU A 133 20.22 -43.69 26.95
C GLU A 133 20.84 -45.02 27.40
N ASP A 134 20.73 -45.39 28.69
CA ASP A 134 20.05 -46.63 29.11
C ASP A 134 19.87 -46.71 30.65
N GLN A 135 18.91 -47.55 31.04
CA GLN A 135 18.20 -47.71 32.31
C GLN A 135 18.89 -48.68 33.30
N THR A 136 18.14 -49.05 34.36
CA THR A 136 18.29 -50.17 35.32
C THR A 136 19.28 -49.97 36.49
N GLU A 137 18.85 -49.74 37.73
CA GLU A 137 18.14 -50.59 38.73
C GLU A 137 19.09 -51.42 39.61
N ALA A 138 19.08 -51.14 40.92
CA ALA A 138 19.20 -52.08 42.06
C ALA A 138 19.00 -51.32 43.38
#